data_AF-A0A6L4ZRP6-F1
#
_entry.id   AF-A0A6L4ZRP6-F1
#
_cell.length_a   1.000
_cell.length_b   1.000
_cell.length_c   1.000
_cell.angle_alpha   90.00
_cell.angle_beta   90.00
_cell.angle_gamma   90.00
#
_symmetry.space_group_name_H-M   'P 1'
#
loop_
_entity.id
_entity.type
_entity.pdbx_description
1 polymer ?
#
loop_
_entity_poly.entity_id
_entity_poly.type
_entity_poly.pdbx_seq_one_letter_code
_entity_poly.pdbx_strand_id
1 'polypeptide(L)' 'MLLFDDTIAAISTPTGRGGIGVIRLSGSQSTKILAKIAPKADITAIS' A
#
# COMPACT_ATOMS: atom_id res chain seq x y z
N MET A 1 14.83 18.03 13.24
CA MET A 1 14.35 16.65 13.43
C MET A 1 13.28 16.40 12.39
N LEU A 2 13.43 15.39 11.53
CA LEU A 2 12.44 15.08 10.50
C LEU A 2 11.36 14.17 11.11
N LEU A 3 10.10 14.56 10.95
CA LEU A 3 8.93 13.80 11.39
C LEU A 3 8.36 13.07 10.15
N PHE A 4 8.38 11.74 10.14
CA PHE A 4 7.91 10.91 9.03
C PHE A 4 6.55 10.28 9.38
N ASP A 5 5.52 11.10 9.56
CA ASP A 5 4.15 10.62 9.85
C ASP A 5 3.31 10.37 8.58
N ASP A 6 3.81 10.77 7.41
CA ASP A 6 3.11 10.58 6.16
C ASP A 6 3.04 9.11 5.74
N THR A 7 1.92 8.74 5.13
CA THR A 7 1.78 7.44 4.48
C THR A 7 2.25 7.53 3.04
N ILE A 8 3.24 6.71 2.67
CA ILE A 8 3.87 6.69 1.36
C ILE A 8 3.44 5.49 0.53
N ALA A 9 3.58 5.59 -0.79
CA ALA A 9 3.36 4.48 -1.72
C ALA A 9 4.45 4.45 -2.80
N ALA A 10 4.86 3.25 -3.22
CA ALA A 10 5.84 3.07 -4.29
C ALA A 10 5.61 1.79 -5.11
N ILE A 11 5.97 1.84 -6.39
CA ILE A 11 6.04 0.64 -7.23
C ILE A 11 7.24 -0.20 -6.75
N SER A 12 6.97 -1.44 -6.35
CA SER A 12 7.97 -2.37 -5.79
C SER A 12 8.54 -3.36 -6.82
N THR A 13 8.02 -3.36 -8.04
CA THR A 13 8.44 -4.22 -9.15
C THR A 13 8.91 -3.37 -10.35
N PRO A 14 9.81 -3.87 -11.21
CA PRO A 14 10.17 -3.19 -12.45
C PRO A 14 8.94 -2.86 -13.31
N THR A 15 9.02 -1.77 -14.07
CA THR A 15 8.01 -1.41 -15.05
C THR A 15 8.12 -2.31 -16.28
N GLY A 16 6.99 -2.59 -16.93
CA GLY A 16 6.94 -3.43 -18.13
C GLY A 16 5.82 -4.45 -18.10
N ARG A 17 5.92 -5.47 -18.96
CA ARG A 17 4.92 -6.55 -19.05
C ARG A 17 5.28 -7.67 -18.07
N GLY A 18 4.32 -8.09 -17.26
CA GLY A 18 4.43 -9.19 -16.32
C GLY A 18 3.05 -9.65 -15.85
N GLY A 19 2.97 -10.85 -15.27
CA GLY A 19 1.69 -11.39 -14.79
C GLY A 19 1.16 -10.71 -13.53
N ILE A 20 2.06 -10.08 -12.73
CA ILE A 20 1.74 -9.40 -11.48
C ILE A 20 2.66 -8.18 -11.34
N GLY A 21 2.11 -7.07 -10.86
CA GLY A 21 2.86 -5.91 -10.38
C GLY A 21 2.54 -5.65 -8.91
N VAL A 22 3.51 -5.11 -8.16
CA VAL A 22 3.35 -4.84 -6.72
C VAL A 22 3.52 -3.36 -6.43
N ILE A 23 2.55 -2.78 -5.73
CA ILE A 23 2.64 -1.44 -5.13
C ILE A 23 2.65 -1.62 -3.61
N ARG A 24 3.65 -1.07 -2.93
CA ARG A 24 3.76 -1.10 -1.46
C ARG A 24 3.25 0.21 -0.90
N LEU A 25 2.38 0.12 0.12
CA LEU A 25 2.01 1.26 0.97
C LEU A 25 2.69 1.11 2.33
N SER A 26 3.11 2.21 2.95
CA SER A 26 3.74 2.20 4.27
C SER A 26 3.37 3.46 5.06
N GLY A 27 2.98 3.28 6.31
CA GLY A 27 2.52 4.35 7.20
C GLY A 27 1.20 4.03 7.90
N SER A 28 0.84 4.88 8.86
CA SER A 28 -0.29 4.69 9.77
C SER A 28 -1.66 4.66 9.07
N GLN A 29 -1.77 5.23 7.87
CA GLN A 29 -3.03 5.26 7.11
C GLN A 29 -3.12 4.19 6.01
N SER A 30 -2.13 3.31 5.88
CA SER A 30 -2.04 2.33 4.79
C SER A 30 -3.28 1.44 4.68
N THR A 31 -3.75 0.86 5.78
CA THR A 31 -4.95 0.00 5.83
C THR A 31 -6.22 0.79 5.49
N LYS A 32 -6.36 2.03 5.98
CA LYS A 32 -7.49 2.91 5.67
C LYS A 32 -7.55 3.28 4.19
N ILE A 33 -6.40 3.57 3.58
CA ILE A 33 -6.31 3.86 2.14
C ILE A 33 -6.69 2.60 1.35
N LEU A 34 -6.14 1.44 1.72
CA LEU A 34 -6.41 0.17 1.05
C LEU A 34 -7.90 -0.20 1.09
N ALA A 35 -8.56 -0.03 2.24
CA ALA A 35 -10.00 -0.29 2.39
C ALA A 35 -10.88 0.57 1.44
N LYS A 36 -10.44 1.79 1.09
CA LYS A 36 -11.17 2.66 0.16
C LYS A 36 -11.05 2.23 -1.30
N ILE A 37 -9.91 1.67 -1.71
CA ILE A 37 -9.62 1.34 -3.11
C ILE A 37 -9.80 -0.14 -3.45
N ALA A 38 -9.70 -1.01 -2.45
CA ALA A 38 -9.87 -2.46 -2.57
C ALA A 38 -10.85 -2.99 -1.50
N PRO A 39 -12.14 -2.59 -1.56
CA PRO A 39 -13.11 -2.85 -0.48
C PRO A 39 -13.44 -4.34 -0.25
N LYS A 40 -13.07 -5.22 -1.18
CA LYS A 40 -13.27 -6.68 -1.05
C LYS A 40 -12.04 -7.41 -0.50
N ALA A 41 -10.94 -6.71 -0.24
CA ALA A 41 -9.79 -7.29 0.41
C ALA A 41 -10.02 -7.28 1.93
N ASP A 42 -10.28 -8.44 2.53
CA ASP A 42 -10.34 -8.60 3.97
C ASP A 42 -8.93 -8.42 4.57
N ILE A 43 -8.62 -7.19 4.99
CA ILE A 43 -7.31 -6.80 5.54
C ILE A 43 -7.30 -6.76 7.07
N THR A 44 -8.46 -6.95 7.71
CA THR A 44 -8.63 -6.97 9.18
C THR A 44 -7.84 -8.10 9.83
N ALA A 45 -7.51 -9.16 9.09
CA ALA A 45 -6.75 -10.30 9.58
C ALA A 45 -5.21 -10.08 9.60
N ILE A 46 -4.73 -8.95 9.10
CA ILE A 46 -3.30 -8.68 8.85
C ILE A 46 -2.79 -7.45 9.64
N SER A 47 -3.64 -6.84 10.47
CA SER A 47 -3.33 -5.65 11.28
C SER A 47 -2.92 -6.01 12.70
#